data_AF-A0A4U0VI04-F1
#
_entry.id   AF-A0A4U0VI04-F1
#
_cell.length_a   1.000
_cell.length_b   1.000
_cell.length_c   1.000
_cell.angle_alpha   90.00
_cell.angle_beta   90.00
_cell.angle_gamma   90.00
#
_symmetry.space_group_name_H-M   'P 1'
#
loop_
_entity.id
_entity.type
_entity.pdbx_description
1 polymer ?
#
loop_
_entity_poly.entity_id
_entity_poly.type
_entity_poly.pdbx_seq_one_letter_code
_entity_poly.pdbx_strand_id
1 'polypeptide(L)'
;MTDSPAYRSPTDPKEQPILDRILTIRDHLSILKLDRSTYVKSQDVMTYYNQLIEEVEKLNVIRETKRDEQNRVDTVLDDCFQLISLFFMTIGRNQEAPAVYSAISTVKRLLDHLKEAGFFSPKDLESISHHIEQWQQAVERGRDEHSPQLLTLLDARIEVCRHILVELRDNLSKLSKIDDRFHETYDKLLKIRNTLEQMNLTQAWSLRETDLYSYQRQLDRIDEGRVNGNFLDPEGRPADLHAQRTLLYLLRKSYACIYQYIVSSEPVSEALLPIYNQLLTLKRCLVEVQRSGGVDSPRELYPYSMKLNSIDNMKKDGKFMVGNDIPEGQASVTALLAECFDIAYELREQSQQDEETAAPGGVEATNGVEVAG
;
A
#
# COMPACT_ATOMS: atom_id res chain seq x y z
N MET A 1 4.63 -8.18 -2.59
CA MET A 1 4.61 -8.02 -4.05
C MET A 1 3.35 -7.22 -4.36
N THR A 2 3.50 -5.91 -4.58
CA THR A 2 2.41 -5.03 -4.98
C THR A 2 2.26 -5.13 -6.48
N ASP A 3 1.10 -5.60 -6.96
CA ASP A 3 0.76 -5.60 -8.37
C ASP A 3 0.84 -4.17 -8.92
N SER A 4 1.79 -3.95 -9.83
CA SER A 4 1.90 -2.74 -10.63
C SER A 4 0.95 -2.85 -11.83
N PRO A 5 0.26 -1.77 -12.20
CA PRO A 5 -0.78 -1.84 -13.22
C PRO A 5 -0.21 -1.86 -14.66
N ALA A 6 -0.89 -2.64 -15.50
CA ALA A 6 -0.83 -2.77 -16.97
C ALA A 6 0.54 -3.06 -17.64
N TYR A 7 0.76 -4.35 -17.90
CA TYR A 7 1.79 -4.98 -18.72
C TYR A 7 1.90 -4.40 -20.14
N ARG A 8 3.13 -4.11 -20.59
CA ARG A 8 3.49 -3.99 -22.01
C ARG A 8 4.70 -4.86 -22.32
N SER A 9 4.53 -5.83 -23.23
CA SER A 9 5.62 -6.65 -23.78
C SER A 9 6.76 -5.78 -24.31
N PRO A 10 8.01 -6.27 -24.38
CA PRO A 10 9.13 -5.52 -24.95
C PRO A 10 8.78 -5.03 -26.36
N THR A 11 8.71 -3.72 -26.54
CA THR A 11 8.24 -3.11 -27.80
C THR A 11 9.27 -3.21 -28.94
N ASP A 12 10.52 -3.59 -28.62
CA ASP A 12 11.64 -3.65 -29.57
C ASP A 12 12.46 -4.94 -29.40
N PRO A 13 12.62 -5.77 -30.46
CA PRO A 13 13.46 -6.97 -30.43
C PRO A 13 14.91 -6.73 -30.00
N LYS A 14 15.43 -5.50 -30.20
CA LYS A 14 16.80 -5.14 -29.82
C LYS A 14 17.00 -4.98 -28.32
N GLU A 15 15.92 -4.77 -27.55
CA GLU A 15 15.98 -4.63 -26.10
C GLU A 15 15.91 -5.97 -25.37
N GLN A 16 15.51 -7.06 -26.06
CA GLN A 16 15.43 -8.40 -25.50
C GLN A 16 16.75 -8.94 -24.89
N PRO A 17 17.92 -8.83 -25.54
CA PRO A 17 19.17 -9.31 -24.93
C PRO A 17 19.55 -8.53 -23.67
N ILE A 18 19.18 -7.24 -23.60
CA ILE A 18 19.39 -6.40 -22.41
C ILE A 18 18.46 -6.87 -21.30
N LEU A 19 17.18 -7.14 -21.62
CA LEU A 19 16.20 -7.66 -20.67
C LEU A 19 16.69 -8.95 -20.00
N ASP A 20 17.16 -9.92 -20.79
CA ASP A 20 17.62 -11.22 -20.28
C ASP A 20 18.83 -11.05 -19.34
N ARG A 21 19.71 -10.09 -19.64
CA ARG A 21 20.88 -9.79 -18.82
C ARG A 21 20.51 -9.11 -17.50
N ILE A 22 19.62 -8.13 -17.55
CA ILE A 22 19.13 -7.42 -16.34
C ILE A 22 18.34 -8.39 -15.45
N LEU A 23 17.55 -9.31 -16.02
CA LEU A 23 16.87 -10.37 -15.25
C LEU A 23 17.86 -11.24 -14.48
N THR A 24 18.97 -11.63 -15.12
CA THR A 24 20.03 -12.40 -14.47
C THR A 24 20.64 -11.62 -13.30
N ILE A 25 20.93 -10.33 -13.49
CA ILE A 25 21.44 -9.45 -12.44
C ILE A 25 20.45 -9.35 -11.27
N ARG A 26 19.16 -9.16 -11.57
CA ARG A 26 18.09 -9.11 -10.56
C ARG A 26 18.05 -10.39 -9.71
N ASP A 27 18.14 -11.55 -10.35
CA ASP A 27 18.08 -12.83 -9.66
C ASP A 27 19.28 -13.02 -8.72
N HIS A 28 20.48 -12.63 -9.15
CA HIS A 28 21.67 -12.61 -8.28
C HIS A 28 21.54 -11.63 -7.11
N LEU A 29 21.06 -10.41 -7.35
CA LEU A 29 20.81 -9.42 -6.29
C LEU A 29 19.74 -9.92 -5.29
N SER A 30 18.74 -10.66 -5.78
CA SER A 30 17.69 -11.25 -4.94
C SER A 30 18.21 -12.38 -4.07
N ILE A 31 19.07 -13.25 -4.62
CA ILE A 31 19.76 -14.30 -3.84
C ILE A 31 20.63 -13.66 -2.76
N LEU A 32 21.40 -12.61 -3.10
CA LEU A 32 22.24 -11.88 -2.15
C LEU A 32 21.43 -11.27 -1.00
N LYS A 33 20.18 -10.85 -1.26
CA LYS A 33 19.27 -10.32 -0.24
C LYS A 33 18.72 -11.40 0.69
N LEU A 34 18.49 -12.61 0.16
CA LEU A 34 17.94 -13.74 0.91
C LEU A 34 19.00 -14.39 1.82
N ASP A 35 20.27 -14.30 1.42
CA ASP A 35 21.37 -14.84 2.22
C ASP A 35 21.62 -14.00 3.48
N ARG A 36 21.04 -14.44 4.60
CA ARG A 36 21.25 -13.85 5.93
C ARG A 36 22.49 -14.38 6.64
N SER A 37 23.23 -15.32 6.03
CA SER A 37 24.34 -16.02 6.67
C SER A 37 25.66 -15.25 6.60
N THR A 38 25.81 -14.35 5.62
CA THR A 38 27.04 -13.60 5.36
C THR A 38 26.77 -12.10 5.27
N TYR A 39 27.61 -11.27 5.92
CA TYR A 39 27.53 -9.81 5.78
C TYR A 39 27.77 -9.41 4.31
N VAL A 40 26.85 -8.61 3.74
CA VAL A 40 26.92 -8.18 2.35
C VAL A 40 28.20 -7.35 2.12
N LYS A 41 29.09 -7.82 1.25
CA LYS A 41 30.33 -7.11 0.92
C LYS A 41 30.07 -6.02 -0.10
N SER A 42 30.64 -4.83 0.15
CA SER A 42 30.50 -3.68 -0.76
C SER A 42 30.98 -3.97 -2.18
N GLN A 43 31.98 -4.83 -2.33
CA GLN A 43 32.58 -5.18 -3.62
C GLN A 43 31.62 -5.98 -4.51
N ASP A 44 30.82 -6.86 -3.92
CA ASP A 44 29.87 -7.71 -4.66
C ASP A 44 28.73 -6.84 -5.21
N VAL A 45 28.21 -5.92 -4.39
CA VAL A 45 27.16 -4.97 -4.80
C VAL A 45 27.66 -4.02 -5.88
N MET A 46 28.89 -3.51 -5.74
CA MET A 46 29.50 -2.65 -6.78
C MET A 46 29.71 -3.37 -8.10
N THR A 47 29.99 -4.68 -8.07
CA THR A 47 30.13 -5.49 -9.29
C THR A 47 28.83 -5.54 -10.06
N TYR A 48 27.72 -5.84 -9.39
CA TYR A 48 26.40 -5.85 -10.03
C TYR A 48 25.93 -4.45 -10.44
N TYR A 49 26.25 -3.41 -9.67
CA TYR A 49 26.00 -2.03 -10.05
C TYR A 49 26.69 -1.67 -11.37
N ASN A 50 27.99 -1.94 -11.50
CA ASN A 50 28.73 -1.65 -12.73
C ASN A 50 28.17 -2.42 -13.94
N GLN A 51 27.85 -3.71 -13.76
CA GLN A 51 27.20 -4.51 -14.82
C GLN A 51 25.85 -3.92 -15.23
N LEU A 52 25.05 -3.43 -14.27
CA LEU A 52 23.78 -2.79 -14.56
C LEU A 52 23.98 -1.48 -15.36
N ILE A 53 24.99 -0.69 -15.02
CA ILE A 53 25.32 0.54 -15.76
C ILE A 53 25.74 0.25 -17.21
N GLU A 54 26.49 -0.83 -17.47
CA GLU A 54 26.82 -1.26 -18.83
C GLU A 54 25.58 -1.61 -19.66
N GLU A 55 24.58 -2.25 -19.05
CA GLU A 55 23.31 -2.53 -19.73
C GLU A 55 22.47 -1.26 -19.95
N VAL A 56 22.50 -0.31 -19.01
CA VAL A 56 21.89 1.02 -19.18
C VAL A 56 22.53 1.80 -20.33
N GLU A 57 23.85 1.71 -20.50
CA GLU A 57 24.55 2.32 -21.63
C GLU A 57 24.02 1.81 -22.97
N LYS A 58 23.94 0.49 -23.13
CA LYS A 58 23.38 -0.13 -24.34
C LYS A 58 21.93 0.29 -24.57
N LEU A 59 21.14 0.38 -23.50
CA LEU A 59 19.75 0.80 -23.58
C LEU A 59 19.62 2.26 -24.05
N ASN A 60 20.46 3.16 -23.52
CA ASN A 60 20.46 4.57 -23.91
C ASN A 60 20.78 4.75 -25.40
N VAL A 61 21.70 3.95 -25.95
CA VAL A 61 22.02 3.95 -27.40
C VAL A 61 20.82 3.49 -28.23
N ILE A 62 20.10 2.45 -27.79
CA ILE A 62 18.91 1.97 -28.50
C ILE A 62 17.76 2.97 -28.43
N ARG A 63 17.64 3.69 -27.31
CA ARG A 63 16.52 4.60 -27.03
C ARG A 63 16.81 6.07 -27.33
N GLU A 64 17.83 6.39 -28.13
CA GLU A 64 18.19 7.78 -28.46
C GLU A 64 16.99 8.65 -28.88
N THR A 65 16.06 8.09 -29.67
CA THR A 65 14.87 8.79 -30.18
C THR A 65 13.58 8.53 -29.39
N LYS A 66 13.64 7.70 -28.34
CA LYS A 66 12.46 7.18 -27.62
C LYS A 66 12.73 6.99 -26.11
N ARG A 67 13.41 7.96 -25.50
CA ARG A 67 13.88 7.88 -24.09
C ARG A 67 12.73 7.77 -23.07
N ASP A 68 11.56 8.30 -23.42
CA ASP A 68 10.39 8.32 -22.54
C ASP A 68 9.52 7.05 -22.64
N GLU A 69 9.83 6.15 -23.58
CA GLU A 69 9.11 4.88 -23.70
C GLU A 69 9.37 3.98 -22.49
N GLN A 70 8.29 3.43 -21.94
CA GLN A 70 8.36 2.48 -20.84
C GLN A 70 7.84 1.11 -21.26
N ASN A 71 8.61 0.09 -20.95
CA ASN A 71 8.26 -1.31 -21.20
C ASN A 71 8.78 -2.23 -20.07
N ARG A 72 8.75 -3.54 -20.30
CA ARG A 72 9.21 -4.53 -19.32
C ARG A 72 10.66 -4.33 -18.86
N VAL A 73 11.56 -3.84 -19.72
CA VAL A 73 12.96 -3.56 -19.36
C VAL A 73 13.01 -2.54 -18.23
N ASP A 74 12.18 -1.50 -18.31
CA ASP A 74 12.09 -0.45 -17.31
C ASP A 74 11.66 -0.96 -15.95
N THR A 75 10.71 -1.90 -15.90
CA THR A 75 10.26 -2.52 -14.65
C THR A 75 11.36 -3.35 -14.01
N VAL A 76 12.08 -4.15 -14.79
CA VAL A 76 13.18 -4.99 -14.24
C VAL A 76 14.37 -4.11 -13.83
N LEU A 77 14.65 -3.04 -14.57
CA LEU A 77 15.62 -2.02 -14.15
C LEU A 77 15.24 -1.39 -12.82
N ASP A 78 13.97 -1.03 -12.64
CA ASP A 78 13.46 -0.47 -11.38
C ASP A 78 13.68 -1.46 -10.22
N ASP A 79 13.38 -2.75 -10.40
CA ASP A 79 13.64 -3.78 -9.40
C ASP A 79 15.13 -3.87 -9.04
N CYS A 80 16.02 -3.87 -10.03
CA CYS A 80 17.47 -3.91 -9.83
C CYS A 80 17.98 -2.69 -9.06
N PHE A 81 17.56 -1.49 -9.45
CA PHE A 81 17.99 -0.25 -8.77
C PHE A 81 17.41 -0.13 -7.36
N GLN A 82 16.20 -0.64 -7.11
CA GLN A 82 15.66 -0.72 -5.75
C GLN A 82 16.48 -1.66 -4.86
N LEU A 83 16.87 -2.84 -5.37
CA LEU A 83 17.75 -3.77 -4.65
C LEU A 83 19.13 -3.16 -4.39
N ILE A 84 19.74 -2.51 -5.39
CA ILE A 84 21.04 -1.83 -5.24
C ILE A 84 20.94 -0.69 -4.24
N SER A 85 19.89 0.13 -4.30
CA SER A 85 19.65 1.21 -3.34
C SER A 85 19.56 0.68 -1.91
N LEU A 86 18.86 -0.45 -1.71
CA LEU A 86 18.76 -1.10 -0.41
C LEU A 86 20.16 -1.51 0.10
N PHE A 87 20.97 -2.15 -0.74
CA PHE A 87 22.32 -2.54 -0.36
C PHE A 87 23.23 -1.35 -0.08
N PHE A 88 23.15 -0.29 -0.89
CA PHE A 88 23.92 0.93 -0.68
C PHE A 88 23.57 1.59 0.67
N MET A 89 22.29 1.59 1.06
CA MET A 89 21.88 2.03 2.39
C MET A 89 22.46 1.16 3.51
N THR A 90 22.45 -0.17 3.35
CA THR A 90 23.02 -1.08 4.37
C THR A 90 24.54 -0.93 4.54
N ILE A 91 25.23 -0.46 3.50
CA ILE A 91 26.68 -0.21 3.49
C ILE A 91 27.01 1.24 3.92
N GLY A 92 25.99 2.08 4.16
CA GLY A 92 26.15 3.47 4.61
C GLY A 92 26.34 4.51 3.50
N ARG A 93 26.09 4.15 2.23
CA ARG A 93 26.16 5.04 1.06
C ARG A 93 24.79 5.62 0.70
N ASN A 94 24.28 6.47 1.59
CA ASN A 94 22.89 6.95 1.56
C ASN A 94 22.59 8.07 0.54
N GLN A 95 23.61 8.70 -0.07
CA GLN A 95 23.46 9.88 -0.94
C GLN A 95 23.79 9.60 -2.42
N GLU A 96 23.76 8.34 -2.84
CA GLU A 96 24.14 7.94 -4.20
C GLU A 96 22.96 7.99 -5.19
N ALA A 97 23.26 8.20 -6.47
CA ALA A 97 22.28 8.18 -7.56
C ALA A 97 21.29 6.99 -7.58
N PRO A 98 21.64 5.74 -7.18
CA PRO A 98 20.68 4.64 -7.09
C PRO A 98 19.55 4.90 -6.07
N ALA A 99 19.81 5.64 -4.99
CA ALA A 99 18.78 6.01 -4.02
C ALA A 99 17.80 7.01 -4.62
N VAL A 100 18.31 7.98 -5.38
CA VAL A 100 17.49 8.95 -6.11
C VAL A 100 16.65 8.24 -7.19
N TYR A 101 17.24 7.26 -7.90
CA TYR A 101 16.52 6.44 -8.86
C TYR A 101 15.35 5.69 -8.22
N SER A 102 15.60 5.01 -7.10
CA SER A 102 14.58 4.27 -6.34
C SER A 102 13.44 5.19 -5.89
N ALA A 103 13.77 6.41 -5.43
CA ALA A 103 12.78 7.41 -5.04
C ALA A 103 11.92 7.89 -6.23
N ILE A 104 12.55 8.18 -7.38
CA ILE A 104 11.83 8.58 -8.61
C ILE A 104 10.91 7.45 -9.11
N SER A 105 11.40 6.21 -9.15
CA SER A 105 10.58 5.04 -9.54
C SER A 105 9.37 4.87 -8.62
N THR A 106 9.56 5.05 -7.31
CA THR A 106 8.48 5.00 -6.33
C THR A 106 7.44 6.09 -6.56
N VAL A 107 7.86 7.33 -6.83
CA VAL A 107 6.95 8.43 -7.14
C VAL A 107 6.25 8.24 -8.48
N LYS A 108 6.92 7.70 -9.48
CA LYS A 108 6.28 7.35 -10.76
C LYS A 108 5.12 6.39 -10.52
N ARG A 109 5.34 5.33 -9.73
CA ARG A 109 4.28 4.37 -9.39
C ARG A 109 3.13 5.05 -8.62
N LEU A 110 3.44 5.95 -7.70
CA LEU A 110 2.43 6.76 -7.03
C LEU A 110 1.62 7.58 -8.05
N LEU A 111 2.27 8.27 -8.98
CA LEU A 111 1.61 9.06 -10.02
C LEU A 111 0.71 8.22 -10.94
N ASP A 112 1.14 7.02 -11.33
CA ASP A 112 0.29 6.07 -12.07
C ASP A 112 -0.94 5.67 -11.25
N HIS A 113 -0.76 5.36 -9.97
CA HIS A 113 -1.88 5.05 -9.09
C HIS A 113 -2.83 6.25 -8.93
N LEU A 114 -2.32 7.48 -8.84
CA LEU A 114 -3.16 8.68 -8.82
C LEU A 114 -3.93 8.84 -10.14
N LYS A 115 -3.27 8.57 -11.27
CA LYS A 115 -3.88 8.60 -12.60
C LYS A 115 -5.01 7.59 -12.72
N GLU A 116 -4.80 6.37 -12.26
CA GLU A 116 -5.79 5.28 -12.30
C GLU A 116 -6.92 5.45 -11.30
N ALA A 117 -6.59 5.89 -10.08
CA ALA A 117 -7.58 6.19 -9.07
C ALA A 117 -8.48 7.36 -9.49
N GLY A 118 -7.93 8.32 -10.26
CA GLY A 118 -8.61 9.56 -10.59
C GLY A 118 -8.94 10.40 -9.35
N PHE A 119 -8.22 10.17 -8.24
CA PHE A 119 -8.37 10.87 -6.97
C PHE A 119 -7.05 11.51 -6.54
N PHE A 120 -7.01 12.83 -6.49
CA PHE A 120 -5.86 13.57 -5.96
C PHE A 120 -6.25 15.03 -5.75
N SER A 121 -5.71 15.66 -4.72
CA SER A 121 -5.87 17.09 -4.49
C SER A 121 -4.78 17.89 -5.20
N PRO A 122 -5.01 19.20 -5.45
CA PRO A 122 -3.96 20.08 -5.95
C PRO A 122 -2.72 20.11 -5.05
N LYS A 123 -2.92 19.99 -3.73
CA LYS A 123 -1.85 19.97 -2.73
C LYS A 123 -0.98 18.72 -2.85
N ASP A 124 -1.58 17.57 -3.16
CA ASP A 124 -0.83 16.32 -3.35
C ASP A 124 0.09 16.45 -4.56
N LEU A 125 -0.41 17.01 -5.67
CA LEU A 125 0.40 17.25 -6.87
C LEU A 125 1.51 18.29 -6.63
N GLU A 126 1.23 19.33 -5.84
CA GLU A 126 2.23 20.34 -5.46
C GLU A 126 3.34 19.75 -4.61
N SER A 127 2.98 18.92 -3.62
CA SER A 127 3.95 18.18 -2.81
C SER A 127 4.84 17.27 -3.67
N ILE A 128 4.25 16.50 -4.59
CA ILE A 128 5.01 15.62 -5.48
C ILE A 128 5.92 16.43 -6.42
N SER A 129 5.43 17.57 -6.96
CA SER A 129 6.22 18.48 -7.80
C SER A 129 7.48 18.96 -7.08
N HIS A 130 7.35 19.37 -5.82
CA HIS A 130 8.48 19.82 -5.01
C HIS A 130 9.52 18.71 -4.79
N HIS A 131 9.10 17.46 -4.54
CA HIS A 131 10.03 16.34 -4.40
C HIS A 131 10.80 16.06 -5.71
N ILE A 132 10.11 16.13 -6.86
CA ILE A 132 10.75 15.95 -8.17
C ILE A 132 11.78 17.06 -8.43
N GLU A 133 11.48 18.31 -8.08
CA GLU A 133 12.43 19.42 -8.18
C GLU A 133 13.65 19.21 -7.27
N GLN A 134 13.44 18.75 -6.04
CA GLN A 134 14.53 18.43 -5.11
C GLN A 134 15.44 17.32 -5.65
N TRP A 135 14.87 16.26 -6.23
CA TRP A 135 15.65 15.18 -6.83
C TRP A 135 16.40 15.63 -8.07
N GLN A 136 15.80 16.46 -8.92
CA GLN A 136 16.54 17.04 -10.05
C GLN A 136 17.74 17.87 -9.57
N GLN A 137 17.57 18.69 -8.53
CA GLN A 137 18.68 19.45 -7.94
C GLN A 137 19.74 18.53 -7.30
N ALA A 138 19.36 17.37 -6.76
CA ALA A 138 20.32 16.39 -6.26
C ALA A 138 21.10 15.74 -7.40
N VAL A 139 20.44 15.37 -8.50
CA VAL A 139 21.06 14.82 -9.71
C VAL A 139 22.04 15.80 -10.32
N GLU A 140 21.68 17.09 -10.43
CA GLU A 140 22.57 18.13 -10.98
C GLU A 140 23.80 18.37 -10.10
N ARG A 141 23.65 18.32 -8.78
CA ARG A 141 24.78 18.45 -7.84
C ARG A 141 25.74 17.25 -7.91
N GLY A 142 25.23 16.06 -8.16
CA GLY A 142 26.01 14.82 -8.27
C GLY A 142 26.53 14.52 -9.68
N ARG A 143 26.44 15.49 -10.60
CA ARG A 143 26.76 15.29 -12.03
C ARG A 143 28.20 14.82 -12.27
N ASP A 144 29.15 15.31 -11.47
CA ASP A 144 30.57 14.97 -11.61
C ASP A 144 30.94 13.63 -10.93
N GLU A 145 30.09 13.12 -10.04
CA GLU A 145 30.34 11.90 -9.25
C GLU A 145 29.69 10.65 -9.84
N HIS A 146 28.76 10.82 -10.77
CA HIS A 146 27.91 9.75 -11.28
C HIS A 146 28.13 9.46 -12.76
N SER A 147 27.85 8.21 -13.16
CA SER A 147 27.95 7.79 -14.56
C SER A 147 27.00 8.63 -15.43
N PRO A 148 27.48 9.19 -16.57
CA PRO A 148 26.64 10.00 -17.46
C PRO A 148 25.47 9.19 -18.04
N GLN A 149 25.63 7.87 -18.16
CA GLN A 149 24.58 6.95 -18.61
C GLN A 149 23.44 6.85 -17.58
N LEU A 150 23.78 6.80 -16.28
CA LEU A 150 22.79 6.82 -15.19
C LEU A 150 22.07 8.17 -15.11
N LEU A 151 22.80 9.27 -15.25
CA LEU A 151 22.21 10.62 -15.26
C LEU A 151 21.22 10.80 -16.41
N THR A 152 21.59 10.34 -17.61
CA THR A 152 20.69 10.36 -18.78
C THR A 152 19.38 9.59 -18.52
N LEU A 153 19.49 8.44 -17.86
CA LEU A 153 18.33 7.62 -17.51
C LEU A 153 17.46 8.31 -16.43
N LEU A 154 18.08 8.89 -15.41
CA LEU A 154 17.39 9.64 -14.35
C LEU A 154 16.63 10.84 -14.91
N ASP A 155 17.24 11.62 -15.79
CA ASP A 155 16.61 12.77 -16.44
C ASP A 155 15.38 12.35 -17.24
N ALA A 156 15.49 11.28 -18.05
CA ALA A 156 14.35 10.75 -18.80
C ALA A 156 13.20 10.30 -17.86
N ARG A 157 13.51 9.64 -16.74
CA ARG A 157 12.49 9.21 -15.76
C ARG A 157 11.85 10.39 -15.01
N ILE A 158 12.62 11.42 -14.68
CA ILE A 158 12.09 12.66 -14.11
C ILE A 158 11.11 13.31 -15.09
N GLU A 159 11.46 13.36 -16.38
CA GLU A 159 10.61 13.97 -17.40
C GLU A 159 9.30 13.20 -17.59
N VAL A 160 9.34 11.86 -17.56
CA VAL A 160 8.11 11.06 -17.54
C VAL A 160 7.23 11.40 -16.33
N CYS A 161 7.81 11.55 -15.13
CA CYS A 161 7.03 11.94 -13.95
C CYS A 161 6.39 13.34 -14.11
N ARG A 162 7.11 14.29 -14.73
CA ARG A 162 6.58 15.62 -15.05
C ARG A 162 5.44 15.58 -16.06
N HIS A 163 5.59 14.80 -17.12
CA HIS A 163 4.53 14.61 -18.11
C HIS A 163 3.26 14.07 -17.47
N ILE A 164 3.37 13.07 -16.59
CA ILE A 164 2.22 12.54 -15.84
C ILE A 164 1.64 13.63 -14.92
N LEU A 165 2.47 14.39 -14.19
CA LEU A 165 1.99 15.49 -13.34
C LEU A 165 1.22 16.55 -14.10
N VAL A 166 1.70 16.96 -15.28
CA VAL A 166 1.02 17.93 -16.15
C VAL A 166 -0.32 17.35 -16.61
N GLU A 167 -0.35 16.09 -17.04
CA GLU A 167 -1.59 15.42 -17.42
C GLU A 167 -2.60 15.36 -16.26
N LEU A 168 -2.16 15.03 -15.04
CA LEU A 168 -3.00 15.02 -13.85
C LEU A 168 -3.52 16.42 -13.50
N ARG A 169 -2.68 17.45 -13.58
CA ARG A 169 -3.07 18.84 -13.33
C ARG A 169 -4.07 19.34 -14.37
N ASP A 170 -3.88 18.99 -15.63
CA ASP A 170 -4.82 19.29 -16.71
C ASP A 170 -6.15 18.60 -16.49
N ASN A 171 -6.15 17.34 -16.05
CA ASN A 171 -7.37 16.61 -15.70
C ASN A 171 -8.12 17.28 -14.55
N LEU A 172 -7.43 17.74 -13.50
CA LEU A 172 -8.05 18.54 -12.45
C LEU A 172 -8.62 19.86 -12.98
N SER A 173 -7.87 20.55 -13.84
CA SER A 173 -8.34 21.82 -14.42
C SER A 173 -9.61 21.63 -15.25
N LYS A 174 -9.74 20.50 -15.98
CA LYS A 174 -10.94 20.15 -16.75
C LYS A 174 -12.12 19.82 -15.84
N LEU A 175 -11.87 19.12 -14.73
CA LEU A 175 -12.89 18.84 -13.72
C LEU A 175 -13.40 20.13 -13.04
N SER A 176 -12.52 21.11 -12.82
CA SER A 176 -12.87 22.43 -12.27
C SER A 176 -13.58 23.36 -13.26
N LYS A 177 -13.59 23.06 -14.56
CA LYS A 177 -14.28 23.83 -15.62
C LYS A 177 -15.71 23.36 -15.83
N ILE A 178 -16.42 23.03 -14.76
CA ILE A 178 -17.85 22.79 -14.84
C ILE A 178 -18.56 24.14 -14.80
N ASP A 179 -19.56 24.29 -15.64
CA ASP A 179 -20.45 25.45 -15.66
C ASP A 179 -20.97 25.74 -14.24
N ASP A 180 -20.86 27.00 -13.81
CA ASP A 180 -21.24 27.46 -12.47
C ASP A 180 -22.63 26.98 -12.05
N ARG A 181 -23.55 26.82 -13.02
CA ARG A 181 -24.92 26.32 -12.81
C ARG A 181 -24.98 24.92 -12.19
N PHE A 182 -23.95 24.10 -12.38
CA PHE A 182 -23.88 22.71 -11.90
C PHE A 182 -22.85 22.52 -10.78
N HIS A 183 -22.20 23.58 -10.31
CA HIS A 183 -21.14 23.51 -9.31
C HIS A 183 -21.63 22.90 -8.00
N GLU A 184 -22.85 23.22 -7.56
CA GLU A 184 -23.42 22.67 -6.33
C GLU A 184 -23.59 21.13 -6.40
N THR A 185 -24.09 20.62 -7.52
CA THR A 185 -24.23 19.17 -7.73
C THR A 185 -22.87 18.50 -7.86
N TYR A 186 -21.94 19.14 -8.56
CA TYR A 186 -20.57 18.67 -8.69
C TYR A 186 -19.86 18.56 -7.33
N ASP A 187 -19.90 19.61 -6.51
CA ASP A 187 -19.25 19.64 -5.19
C ASP A 187 -19.82 18.59 -4.26
N LYS A 188 -21.15 18.39 -4.27
CA LYS A 188 -21.81 17.32 -3.52
C LYS A 188 -21.33 15.94 -3.95
N LEU A 189 -21.35 15.65 -5.25
CA LEU A 189 -20.91 14.36 -5.79
C LEU A 189 -19.41 14.13 -5.52
N LEU A 190 -18.58 15.15 -5.73
CA LEU A 190 -17.15 15.10 -5.46
C LEU A 190 -16.89 14.83 -3.98
N LYS A 191 -17.59 15.53 -3.07
CA LYS A 191 -17.47 15.31 -1.63
C LYS A 191 -17.88 13.89 -1.24
N ILE A 192 -19.01 13.38 -1.74
CA ILE A 192 -19.47 12.02 -1.45
C ILE A 192 -18.43 11.01 -1.94
N ARG A 193 -17.98 11.13 -3.19
CA ARG A 193 -16.97 10.27 -3.79
C ARG A 193 -15.65 10.27 -3.00
N ASN A 194 -15.12 11.46 -2.69
CA ASN A 194 -13.87 11.60 -1.94
C ASN A 194 -13.99 10.99 -0.54
N THR A 195 -15.14 11.17 0.11
CA THR A 195 -15.41 10.58 1.42
C THR A 195 -15.44 9.06 1.34
N LEU A 196 -16.20 8.51 0.38
CA LEU A 196 -16.29 7.07 0.13
C LEU A 196 -14.93 6.48 -0.20
N GLU A 197 -14.07 7.14 -0.97
CA GLU A 197 -12.73 6.61 -1.30
C GLU A 197 -11.72 6.76 -0.16
N GLN A 198 -11.77 7.85 0.61
CA GLN A 198 -10.94 8.00 1.81
C GLN A 198 -11.25 6.89 2.84
N MET A 199 -12.51 6.49 2.95
CA MET A 199 -12.93 5.35 3.77
C MET A 199 -12.28 4.04 3.30
N ASN A 200 -12.01 3.88 1.99
CA ASN A 200 -11.35 2.70 1.42
C ASN A 200 -9.94 2.55 1.97
N LEU A 201 -9.23 3.68 2.05
CA LEU A 201 -7.83 3.74 2.43
C LEU A 201 -7.64 3.66 3.95
N THR A 202 -8.63 4.05 4.75
CA THR A 202 -8.43 4.29 6.18
C THR A 202 -9.32 3.49 7.12
N GLN A 203 -10.50 3.00 6.72
CA GLN A 203 -11.53 2.51 7.64
C GLN A 203 -12.46 1.42 7.05
N ALA A 204 -11.97 0.57 6.13
CA ALA A 204 -12.79 -0.47 5.50
C ALA A 204 -13.50 -1.43 6.49
N TRP A 205 -12.98 -1.56 7.73
CA TRP A 205 -13.44 -2.52 8.74
C TRP A 205 -14.38 -1.95 9.80
N SER A 206 -14.69 -0.64 9.78
CA SER A 206 -15.58 0.03 10.76
C SER A 206 -16.85 0.61 10.14
N LEU A 207 -17.07 0.38 8.83
CA LEU A 207 -18.16 1.01 8.08
C LEU A 207 -19.50 0.34 8.40
N ARG A 208 -20.49 1.14 8.80
CA ARG A 208 -21.86 0.68 9.04
C ARG A 208 -22.64 0.65 7.73
N GLU A 209 -23.49 -0.35 7.55
CA GLU A 209 -24.44 -0.41 6.43
C GLU A 209 -25.35 0.84 6.41
N THR A 210 -25.74 1.35 7.59
CA THR A 210 -26.56 2.56 7.74
C THR A 210 -25.88 3.84 7.22
N ASP A 211 -24.56 3.96 7.36
CA ASP A 211 -23.80 5.09 6.83
C ASP A 211 -23.73 5.00 5.30
N LEU A 212 -23.54 3.80 4.74
CA LEU A 212 -23.59 3.56 3.29
C LEU A 212 -24.97 3.92 2.71
N TYR A 213 -26.07 3.52 3.37
CA TYR A 213 -27.42 3.89 2.96
C TYR A 213 -27.66 5.40 2.96
N SER A 214 -27.01 6.14 3.88
CA SER A 214 -27.11 7.60 3.92
C SER A 214 -26.48 8.26 2.68
N TYR A 215 -25.36 7.71 2.19
CA TYR A 215 -24.73 8.16 0.94
C TYR A 215 -25.53 7.69 -0.27
N GLN A 216 -25.99 6.44 -0.28
CA GLN A 216 -26.83 5.89 -1.35
C GLN A 216 -28.06 6.76 -1.57
N ARG A 217 -28.80 7.11 -0.50
CA ARG A 217 -29.97 7.99 -0.59
C ARG A 217 -29.63 9.39 -1.11
N GLN A 218 -28.45 9.93 -0.80
CA GLN A 218 -28.02 11.21 -1.35
C GLN A 218 -27.76 11.11 -2.87
N LEU A 219 -27.13 10.02 -3.31
CA LEU A 219 -26.92 9.74 -4.74
C LEU A 219 -28.26 9.52 -5.46
N ASP A 220 -29.19 8.78 -4.86
CA ASP A 220 -30.52 8.51 -5.43
C ASP A 220 -31.28 9.81 -5.67
N ARG A 221 -31.27 10.76 -4.72
CA ARG A 221 -31.87 12.08 -4.91
C ARG A 221 -31.26 12.86 -6.07
N ILE A 222 -29.95 12.74 -6.28
CA ILE A 222 -29.26 13.39 -7.41
C ILE A 222 -29.62 12.68 -8.73
N ASP A 223 -29.72 11.35 -8.71
CA ASP A 223 -30.04 10.53 -9.88
C ASP A 223 -31.50 10.72 -10.34
N GLU A 224 -32.44 10.81 -9.39
CA GLU A 224 -33.87 11.09 -9.59
C GLU A 224 -34.13 12.50 -10.13
N GLY A 225 -33.25 13.45 -9.83
CA GLY A 225 -33.32 14.81 -10.36
C GLY A 225 -33.04 14.92 -11.86
N ARG A 226 -32.60 13.84 -12.51
CA ARG A 226 -32.31 13.84 -13.95
C ARG A 226 -33.57 13.58 -14.77
N VAL A 227 -33.72 14.30 -15.88
CA VAL A 227 -34.85 14.14 -16.81
C VAL A 227 -34.33 13.69 -18.17
N ASN A 228 -34.88 12.60 -18.70
CA ASN A 228 -34.43 11.98 -19.96
C ASN A 228 -32.91 11.69 -19.98
N GLY A 229 -32.34 11.36 -18.82
CA GLY A 229 -30.91 11.10 -18.66
C GLY A 229 -30.02 12.34 -18.54
N ASN A 230 -30.58 13.55 -18.55
CA ASN A 230 -29.83 14.82 -18.45
C ASN A 230 -29.92 15.45 -17.06
N PHE A 231 -28.82 16.03 -16.59
CA PHE A 231 -28.82 16.93 -15.43
C PHE A 231 -29.36 18.29 -15.86
N LEU A 232 -30.31 18.84 -15.09
CA LEU A 232 -30.91 20.14 -15.37
C LEU A 232 -30.43 21.19 -14.37
N ASP A 233 -30.26 22.42 -14.84
CA ASP A 233 -30.02 23.59 -14.00
C ASP A 233 -31.33 24.08 -13.32
N PRO A 234 -31.28 25.10 -12.44
CA PRO A 234 -32.48 25.65 -11.80
C PRO A 234 -33.52 26.21 -12.78
N GLU A 235 -33.12 26.56 -14.01
CA GLU A 235 -34.00 27.02 -15.08
C GLU A 235 -34.51 25.88 -15.98
N GLY A 236 -34.18 24.62 -15.68
CA GLY A 236 -34.60 23.44 -16.44
C GLY A 236 -33.80 23.19 -17.72
N ARG A 237 -32.64 23.83 -17.91
CA ARG A 237 -31.78 23.64 -19.08
C ARG A 237 -30.80 22.50 -18.84
N PRO A 238 -30.54 21.64 -19.85
CA PRO A 238 -29.61 20.54 -19.71
C PRO A 238 -28.17 21.04 -19.57
N ALA A 239 -27.37 20.27 -18.83
CA ALA A 239 -25.92 20.41 -18.79
C ALA A 239 -25.31 20.25 -20.18
N ASP A 240 -24.19 20.93 -20.43
CA ASP A 240 -23.39 20.66 -21.62
C ASP A 240 -22.80 19.24 -21.57
N LEU A 241 -22.23 18.79 -22.69
CA LEU A 241 -21.70 17.43 -22.79
C LEU A 241 -20.60 17.13 -21.76
N HIS A 242 -19.79 18.13 -21.40
CA HIS A 242 -18.67 17.96 -20.48
C HIS A 242 -19.15 17.81 -19.04
N ALA A 243 -20.01 18.72 -18.58
CA ALA A 243 -20.64 18.68 -17.27
C ALA A 243 -21.50 17.42 -17.13
N GLN A 244 -22.28 17.06 -18.15
CA GLN A 244 -23.10 15.85 -18.15
C GLN A 244 -22.26 14.58 -17.92
N ARG A 245 -21.16 14.43 -18.66
CA ARG A 245 -20.25 13.27 -18.53
C ARG A 245 -19.55 13.24 -17.19
N THR A 246 -19.13 14.40 -16.69
CA THR A 246 -18.40 14.51 -15.42
C THR A 246 -19.28 14.17 -14.23
N LEU A 247 -20.50 14.74 -14.15
CA LEU A 247 -21.46 14.44 -13.10
C LEU A 247 -21.88 12.97 -13.13
N LEU A 248 -22.11 12.40 -14.33
CA LEU A 248 -22.46 10.99 -14.48
C LEU A 248 -21.32 10.06 -14.05
N TYR A 249 -20.07 10.42 -14.37
CA TYR A 249 -18.89 9.68 -13.93
C TYR A 249 -18.80 9.64 -12.40
N LEU A 250 -18.90 10.80 -11.74
CA LEU A 250 -18.84 10.89 -10.28
C LEU A 250 -19.96 10.07 -9.63
N LEU A 251 -21.19 10.22 -10.12
CA LEU A 251 -22.36 9.49 -9.62
C LEU A 251 -22.18 7.97 -9.72
N ARG A 252 -21.80 7.46 -10.90
CA ARG A 252 -21.56 6.03 -11.12
C ARG A 252 -20.40 5.49 -10.29
N LYS A 253 -19.31 6.26 -10.18
CA LYS A 253 -18.15 5.89 -9.37
C LYS A 253 -18.53 5.79 -7.90
N SER A 254 -19.29 6.75 -7.38
CA SER A 254 -19.78 6.71 -5.99
C SER A 254 -20.68 5.50 -5.73
N TYR A 255 -21.61 5.16 -6.63
CA TYR A 255 -22.39 3.92 -6.51
C TYR A 255 -21.53 2.66 -6.55
N ALA A 256 -20.53 2.61 -7.44
CA ALA A 256 -19.62 1.47 -7.52
C ALA A 256 -18.82 1.28 -6.22
N CYS A 257 -18.35 2.37 -5.61
CA CYS A 257 -17.71 2.31 -4.29
C CYS A 257 -18.67 1.77 -3.22
N ILE A 258 -19.91 2.25 -3.15
CA ILE A 258 -20.91 1.75 -2.19
C ILE A 258 -21.17 0.25 -2.40
N TYR A 259 -21.36 -0.18 -3.65
CA TYR A 259 -21.59 -1.58 -3.95
C TYR A 259 -20.38 -2.45 -3.57
N GLN A 260 -19.16 -2.00 -3.89
CA GLN A 260 -17.94 -2.66 -3.46
C GLN A 260 -17.88 -2.79 -1.94
N TYR A 261 -18.26 -1.75 -1.20
CA TYR A 261 -18.34 -1.83 0.26
C TYR A 261 -19.33 -2.85 0.74
N ILE A 262 -20.57 -2.80 0.25
CA ILE A 262 -21.64 -3.74 0.64
C ILE A 262 -21.19 -5.19 0.44
N VAL A 263 -20.51 -5.48 -0.69
CA VAL A 263 -20.01 -6.83 -0.99
C VAL A 263 -18.81 -7.21 -0.10
N SER A 264 -17.95 -6.24 0.25
CA SER A 264 -16.76 -6.48 1.07
C SER A 264 -16.99 -6.45 2.58
N SER A 265 -18.07 -5.81 3.04
CA SER A 265 -18.41 -5.69 4.46
C SER A 265 -19.25 -6.88 4.90
N GLU A 266 -18.77 -7.64 5.88
CA GLU A 266 -19.68 -8.47 6.67
C GLU A 266 -20.41 -7.56 7.68
N PRO A 267 -21.75 -7.42 7.62
CA PRO A 267 -22.45 -6.49 8.48
C PRO A 267 -22.41 -6.99 9.93
N VAL A 268 -21.75 -6.23 10.81
CA VAL A 268 -21.90 -6.38 12.26
C VAL A 268 -23.00 -5.43 12.72
N SER A 269 -24.09 -5.99 13.23
CA SER A 269 -25.22 -5.20 13.74
C SER A 269 -24.81 -4.27 14.88
N GLU A 270 -25.56 -3.17 15.07
CA GLU A 270 -25.29 -2.15 16.10
C GLU A 270 -25.10 -2.76 17.50
N ALA A 271 -25.88 -3.79 17.81
CA ALA A 271 -25.86 -4.44 19.10
C ALA A 271 -24.56 -5.23 19.38
N LEU A 272 -23.82 -5.63 18.34
CA LEU A 272 -22.53 -6.30 18.46
C LEU A 272 -21.33 -5.36 18.32
N LEU A 273 -21.52 -4.11 17.86
CA LEU A 273 -20.43 -3.14 17.71
C LEU A 273 -19.59 -2.93 18.98
N PRO A 274 -20.18 -2.84 20.20
CA PRO A 274 -19.38 -2.69 21.41
C PRO A 274 -18.40 -3.85 21.63
N ILE A 275 -18.80 -5.06 21.25
CA ILE A 275 -17.98 -6.28 21.36
C ILE A 275 -16.93 -6.29 20.26
N TYR A 276 -17.34 -6.04 19.01
CA TYR A 276 -16.47 -6.00 17.85
C TYR A 276 -15.34 -4.97 17.99
N ASN A 277 -15.64 -3.75 18.44
CA ASN A 277 -14.63 -2.70 18.67
C ASN A 277 -13.64 -3.04 19.79
N GLN A 278 -14.11 -3.72 20.85
CA GLN A 278 -13.23 -4.21 21.91
C GLN A 278 -12.26 -5.27 21.37
N LEU A 279 -12.74 -6.18 20.53
CA LEU A 279 -11.91 -7.20 19.89
C LEU A 279 -10.92 -6.61 18.89
N LEU A 280 -11.31 -5.61 18.09
CA LEU A 280 -10.38 -4.91 17.21
C LEU A 280 -9.26 -4.22 17.98
N THR A 281 -9.58 -3.61 19.12
CA THR A 281 -8.59 -2.97 19.98
C THR A 281 -7.63 -4.02 20.56
N LEU A 282 -8.16 -5.13 21.08
CA LEU A 282 -7.37 -6.25 21.59
C LEU A 282 -6.45 -6.84 20.53
N LYS A 283 -6.96 -7.09 19.32
CA LYS A 283 -6.18 -7.58 18.18
C LYS A 283 -5.01 -6.65 17.88
N ARG A 284 -5.24 -5.34 17.83
CA ARG A 284 -4.16 -4.35 17.60
C ARG A 284 -3.09 -4.42 18.68
N CYS A 285 -3.49 -4.48 19.95
CA CYS A 285 -2.54 -4.59 21.05
C CYS A 285 -1.74 -5.91 20.98
N LEU A 286 -2.40 -7.04 20.72
CA LEU A 286 -1.75 -8.35 20.61
C LEU A 286 -0.76 -8.42 19.44
N VAL A 287 -1.14 -7.88 18.28
CA VAL A 287 -0.26 -7.80 17.11
C VAL A 287 0.95 -6.89 17.39
N GLU A 288 0.77 -5.79 18.12
CA GLU A 288 1.88 -4.92 18.48
C GLU A 288 2.87 -5.59 19.44
N VAL A 289 2.36 -6.37 20.40
CA VAL A 289 3.18 -7.23 21.28
C VAL A 289 3.98 -8.24 20.45
N GLN A 290 3.33 -8.92 19.50
CA GLN A 290 3.99 -9.87 18.60
C GLN A 290 5.10 -9.22 17.77
N ARG A 291 4.85 -8.01 17.24
CA ARG A 291 5.84 -7.25 16.46
C ARG A 291 7.00 -6.75 17.31
N SER A 292 6.77 -6.51 18.60
CA SER A 292 7.78 -6.06 19.55
C SER A 292 8.66 -7.20 20.08
N GLY A 293 8.48 -8.43 19.58
CA GLY A 293 9.29 -9.59 19.97
C GLY A 293 8.63 -10.50 21.00
N GLY A 294 7.34 -10.33 21.30
CA GLY A 294 6.61 -11.18 22.24
C GLY A 294 6.57 -10.61 23.65
N VAL A 295 6.46 -11.50 24.65
CA VAL A 295 6.45 -11.13 26.08
C VAL A 295 7.53 -11.89 26.85
N ASP A 296 8.13 -11.25 27.85
CA ASP A 296 9.19 -11.86 28.66
C ASP A 296 8.66 -12.93 29.61
N SER A 297 7.39 -12.84 30.01
CA SER A 297 6.72 -13.86 30.80
C SER A 297 5.27 -14.06 30.38
N PRO A 298 4.75 -15.31 30.39
CA PRO A 298 3.35 -15.62 30.08
C PRO A 298 2.34 -14.85 30.94
N ARG A 299 2.77 -14.37 32.11
CA ARG A 299 1.91 -13.59 33.03
C ARG A 299 1.49 -12.25 32.46
N GLU A 300 2.30 -11.67 31.58
CA GLU A 300 2.00 -10.38 30.94
C GLU A 300 0.82 -10.48 29.97
N LEU A 301 0.49 -11.70 29.53
CA LEU A 301 -0.68 -11.96 28.69
C LEU A 301 -1.98 -12.10 29.48
N TYR A 302 -1.95 -12.16 30.82
CA TYR A 302 -3.15 -12.35 31.63
C TYR A 302 -4.22 -11.28 31.42
N PRO A 303 -3.92 -9.97 31.33
CA PRO A 303 -4.93 -8.95 31.08
C PRO A 303 -5.69 -9.19 29.76
N TYR A 304 -4.98 -9.60 28.70
CA TYR A 304 -5.57 -9.92 27.40
C TYR A 304 -6.43 -11.19 27.50
N SER A 305 -5.90 -12.26 28.10
CA SER A 305 -6.65 -13.51 28.29
C SER A 305 -7.92 -13.30 29.12
N MET A 306 -7.85 -12.53 30.20
CA MET A 306 -9.02 -12.17 31.02
C MET A 306 -10.05 -11.40 30.23
N LYS A 307 -9.63 -10.44 29.40
CA LYS A 307 -10.55 -9.67 28.58
C LYS A 307 -11.20 -10.52 27.48
N LEU A 308 -10.45 -11.40 26.82
CA LEU A 308 -10.98 -12.31 25.80
C LEU A 308 -11.98 -13.29 26.39
N ASN A 309 -11.65 -13.91 27.53
CA ASN A 309 -12.58 -14.80 28.24
C ASN A 309 -13.82 -14.04 28.73
N SER A 310 -13.66 -12.80 29.21
CA SER A 310 -14.80 -11.95 29.58
C SER A 310 -15.74 -11.69 28.40
N ILE A 311 -15.21 -11.51 27.20
CA ILE A 311 -16.01 -11.31 25.98
C ILE A 311 -16.66 -12.64 25.56
N ASP A 312 -15.92 -13.75 25.55
CA ASP A 312 -16.46 -15.06 25.19
C ASP A 312 -17.63 -15.48 26.11
N ASN A 313 -17.50 -15.21 27.41
CA ASN A 313 -18.55 -15.44 28.41
C ASN A 313 -19.81 -14.59 28.23
N MET A 314 -19.80 -13.58 27.34
CA MET A 314 -21.02 -12.84 26.99
C MET A 314 -21.95 -13.65 26.08
N LYS A 315 -21.46 -14.75 25.50
CA LYS A 315 -22.26 -15.66 24.67
C LYS A 315 -23.27 -16.43 25.52
N LYS A 316 -24.46 -16.64 24.98
CA LYS A 316 -25.48 -17.59 25.47
C LYS A 316 -25.68 -18.64 24.40
N ASP A 317 -25.60 -19.91 24.78
CA ASP A 317 -25.68 -21.06 23.85
C ASP A 317 -24.72 -20.93 22.65
N GLY A 318 -23.50 -20.41 22.91
CA GLY A 318 -22.46 -20.22 21.90
C GLY A 318 -22.65 -19.02 20.97
N LYS A 319 -23.68 -18.17 21.19
CA LYS A 319 -23.98 -17.00 20.36
C LYS A 319 -24.07 -15.72 21.19
N PHE A 320 -23.72 -14.58 20.61
CA PHE A 320 -23.95 -13.28 21.24
C PHE A 320 -25.42 -12.90 21.08
N MET A 321 -26.16 -12.80 22.18
CA MET A 321 -27.62 -12.59 22.18
C MET A 321 -27.99 -11.19 22.70
N VAL A 322 -29.02 -10.57 22.13
CA VAL A 322 -29.57 -9.29 22.60
C VAL A 322 -31.06 -9.48 22.85
N GLY A 323 -31.47 -9.47 24.12
CA GLY A 323 -32.81 -9.94 24.49
C GLY A 323 -32.96 -11.42 24.12
N ASN A 324 -33.92 -11.73 23.23
CA ASN A 324 -34.17 -13.07 22.69
C ASN A 324 -33.69 -13.25 21.24
N ASP A 325 -33.15 -12.20 20.61
CA ASP A 325 -32.79 -12.22 19.19
C ASP A 325 -31.29 -12.48 19.01
N ILE A 326 -30.94 -13.14 17.91
CA ILE A 326 -29.55 -13.31 17.44
C ILE A 326 -29.25 -12.13 16.50
N PRO A 327 -28.40 -11.17 16.89
CA PRO A 327 -28.03 -10.06 16.02
C PRO A 327 -27.14 -10.51 14.86
N GLU A 328 -27.23 -9.82 13.72
CA GLU A 328 -26.37 -10.03 12.55
C GLU A 328 -24.90 -9.70 12.85
N GLY A 329 -23.97 -10.40 12.18
CA GLY A 329 -22.53 -10.27 12.40
C GLY A 329 -21.92 -11.26 13.40
N GLN A 330 -22.66 -12.31 13.79
CA GLN A 330 -22.14 -13.36 14.69
C GLN A 330 -20.85 -13.99 14.18
N ALA A 331 -20.80 -14.30 12.88
CA ALA A 331 -19.66 -14.95 12.25
C ALA A 331 -18.41 -14.07 12.37
N SER A 332 -18.52 -12.78 12.06
CA SER A 332 -17.42 -11.82 12.10
C SER A 332 -16.88 -11.62 13.51
N VAL A 333 -17.76 -11.45 14.51
CA VAL A 333 -17.34 -11.30 15.92
C VAL A 333 -16.72 -12.60 16.45
N THR A 334 -17.27 -13.76 16.08
CA THR A 334 -16.76 -15.06 16.50
C THR A 334 -15.40 -15.35 15.87
N ALA A 335 -15.22 -15.06 14.58
CA ALA A 335 -13.95 -15.20 13.87
C ALA A 335 -12.89 -14.27 14.46
N LEU A 336 -13.24 -12.99 14.70
CA LEU A 336 -12.32 -12.03 15.30
C LEU A 336 -11.93 -12.41 16.73
N LEU A 337 -12.86 -12.94 17.52
CA LEU A 337 -12.58 -13.44 18.86
C LEU A 337 -11.65 -14.66 18.82
N ALA A 338 -11.90 -15.61 17.91
CA ALA A 338 -11.05 -16.78 17.71
C ALA A 338 -9.63 -16.34 17.31
N GLU A 339 -9.50 -15.43 16.34
CA GLU A 339 -8.19 -14.90 15.92
C GLU A 339 -7.43 -14.23 17.07
N CYS A 340 -8.13 -13.47 17.94
CA CYS A 340 -7.48 -12.90 19.13
C CYS A 340 -7.00 -13.97 20.10
N PHE A 341 -7.75 -15.07 20.27
CA PHE A 341 -7.33 -16.20 21.09
C PHE A 341 -6.11 -16.91 20.49
N ASP A 342 -6.09 -17.10 19.17
CA ASP A 342 -4.98 -17.74 18.45
C ASP A 342 -3.70 -16.92 18.62
N ILE A 343 -3.73 -15.61 18.37
CA ILE A 343 -2.55 -14.73 18.57
C ILE A 343 -2.08 -14.77 20.03
N ALA A 344 -3.01 -14.70 21.00
CA ALA A 344 -2.65 -14.76 22.41
C ALA A 344 -2.05 -16.11 22.82
N TYR A 345 -2.49 -17.21 22.20
CA TYR A 345 -1.94 -18.54 22.42
C TYR A 345 -0.53 -18.66 21.82
N GLU A 346 -0.33 -18.23 20.58
CA GLU A 346 0.98 -18.23 19.93
C GLU A 346 2.03 -17.44 20.72
N LEU A 347 1.66 -16.24 21.18
CA LEU A 347 2.52 -15.40 22.03
C LEU A 347 2.91 -16.09 23.34
N ARG A 348 1.96 -16.83 23.92
CA ARG A 348 2.20 -17.56 25.17
C ARG A 348 3.13 -18.74 24.96
N GLU A 349 2.94 -19.49 23.87
CA GLU A 349 3.78 -20.63 23.53
C GLU A 349 5.22 -20.18 23.24
N GLN A 350 5.40 -19.08 22.50
CA GLN A 350 6.71 -18.46 22.25
C GLN A 350 7.41 -18.08 23.56
N SER A 351 6.71 -17.37 24.45
CA SER A 351 7.26 -16.97 25.75
C SER A 351 7.65 -18.16 26.64
N GLN A 352 6.88 -19.24 26.63
CA GLN A 352 7.20 -20.46 27.38
C GLN A 352 8.44 -21.17 26.82
N GLN A 353 8.59 -21.23 25.49
CA GLN A 353 9.78 -21.80 24.86
C GLN A 353 11.04 -20.96 25.14
N ASP A 354 10.90 -19.63 25.17
CA ASP A 354 11.99 -18.72 25.52
C ASP A 354 12.39 -18.85 27.01
N GLU A 355 11.43 -19.01 27.93
CA GLU A 355 11.69 -19.31 29.35
C GLU A 355 12.40 -20.67 29.53
N GLU A 356 12.01 -21.70 28.79
CA GLU A 356 12.61 -23.05 28.86
C GLU A 356 14.04 -23.09 28.29
N THR A 357 14.31 -22.36 27.21
CA THR A 357 15.64 -22.27 26.61
C THR A 357 16.60 -21.39 27.42
N ALA A 358 16.08 -20.46 28.22
CA ALA A 358 16.87 -19.61 29.12
C ALA A 358 17.22 -20.28 30.47
N ALA A 359 16.60 -21.41 30.82
CA ALA A 359 16.90 -22.15 32.05
C ALA A 359 18.22 -22.96 31.91
N PRO A 360 19.27 -22.72 32.72
CA PRO A 360 20.53 -23.45 32.60
C PRO A 360 20.37 -24.91 33.04
N GLY A 361 20.87 -25.82 32.20
CA GLY A 361 20.84 -27.27 32.41
C GLY A 361 21.37 -27.72 33.78
N GLY A 362 20.70 -28.73 34.31
CA GLY A 362 20.90 -29.27 35.66
C GLY A 362 22.32 -29.75 35.95
N VAL A 363 22.70 -29.55 37.22
CA VAL A 363 23.94 -30.01 37.84
C VAL A 363 23.98 -31.54 37.81
N GLU A 364 24.87 -32.13 37.01
CA GLU A 364 25.27 -33.53 37.15
C GLU A 364 26.01 -33.71 38.48
N ALA A 365 25.40 -34.45 39.40
CA ALA A 365 26.02 -34.87 40.65
C ALA A 365 27.08 -35.96 40.38
N THR A 366 28.36 -35.60 40.47
CA THR A 366 29.48 -36.54 40.46
C THR A 366 29.61 -37.22 41.83
N ASN A 367 28.95 -38.38 42.00
CA ASN A 367 29.25 -39.28 43.12
C ASN A 367 30.52 -40.08 42.80
N GLY A 368 31.68 -39.56 43.20
CA GLY A 368 32.94 -40.30 43.25
C GLY A 368 33.02 -41.14 44.53
N VAL A 369 32.88 -42.45 44.39
CA VAL A 369 33.19 -43.44 45.44
C VAL A 369 34.68 -43.77 45.33
N GLU A 370 35.49 -43.31 46.30
CA GLU A 370 36.82 -43.86 46.56
C GLU A 370 36.67 -45.19 47.32
N VAL A 371 37.10 -46.30 46.71
CA VAL A 371 37.45 -47.53 47.43
C VAL A 371 38.95 -47.73 47.29
N ALA A 372 39.67 -47.54 48.39
CA ALA A 372 41.02 -48.02 48.58
C ALA A 372 40.97 -49.21 49.55
N GLY A 373 41.47 -50.35 49.10
CA GLY A 373 41.57 -51.61 49.83
C GLY A 373 42.15 -52.70 48.95
#